data_AF-A0A318NPY5-F1
#
_entry.id   AF-A0A318NPY5-F1
#
_cell.length_a   1.000
_cell.length_b   1.000
_cell.length_c   1.000
_cell.angle_alpha   90.00
_cell.angle_beta   90.00
_cell.angle_gamma   90.00
#
_symmetry.space_group_name_H-M   'P 1'
#
loop_
_entity.id
_entity.type
_entity.pdbx_description
1 polymer ?
#
loop_
_entity_poly.entity_id
_entity_poly.type
_entity_poly.pdbx_seq_one_letter_code
_entity_poly.pdbx_strand_id
1 'polypeptide(L)'
;MTTVKYLSEEFFRELERRAADQPERPGTDLDVQYVVLEHPEAGRWPYYFRIRSGRIVEARIGEVAEPSFTITASYPDSVKLQEGKMHPATGFMTGRLKVSGDRAKLLRLMPVFQSRAYQAVIEDLRAISVY
;
A
#
# COMPACT_ATOMS: atom_id res chain seq x y z
N MET A 1 6.71 -23.66 -3.27
CA MET A 1 5.82 -22.52 -2.98
C MET A 1 5.98 -21.55 -4.14
N THR A 2 4.88 -21.07 -4.74
CA THR A 2 4.95 -20.07 -5.81
C THR A 2 5.29 -18.73 -5.18
N THR A 3 6.40 -18.14 -5.61
CA THR A 3 6.83 -16.80 -5.18
C THR A 3 6.26 -15.75 -6.13
N VAL A 4 5.90 -14.59 -5.61
CA VAL A 4 5.32 -13.47 -6.35
C VAL A 4 6.27 -12.29 -6.31
N LYS A 5 6.58 -11.70 -7.46
CA LYS A 5 7.46 -10.52 -7.52
C LYS A 5 6.78 -9.29 -6.93
N TYR A 6 7.43 -8.59 -6.01
CA TYR A 6 6.94 -7.35 -5.42
C TYR A 6 6.61 -6.32 -6.50
N LEU A 7 5.48 -5.63 -6.34
CA LEU A 7 4.93 -4.65 -7.30
C LEU A 7 4.56 -5.19 -8.70
N SER A 8 4.58 -6.51 -8.91
CA SER A 8 4.02 -7.12 -10.13
C SER A 8 2.48 -7.09 -10.15
N GLU A 9 1.87 -7.31 -11.31
CA GLU A 9 0.42 -7.48 -11.39
C GLU A 9 -0.09 -8.65 -10.53
N GLU A 10 0.68 -9.73 -10.43
CA GLU A 10 0.34 -10.88 -9.58
C GLU A 10 0.36 -10.51 -8.10
N PHE A 11 1.30 -9.67 -7.67
CA PHE A 11 1.34 -9.15 -6.30
C PHE A 11 0.05 -8.39 -5.95
N PHE A 12 -0.40 -7.49 -6.83
CA PHE A 12 -1.62 -6.73 -6.60
C PHE A 12 -2.89 -7.60 -6.66
N ARG A 13 -2.92 -8.62 -7.53
CA ARG A 13 -4.01 -9.60 -7.54
C ARG A 13 -4.08 -10.40 -6.24
N GLU A 14 -2.93 -10.86 -5.72
CA GLU A 14 -2.88 -11.58 -4.44
C GLU A 14 -3.23 -10.69 -3.25
N LEU A 15 -2.94 -9.39 -3.32
CA LEU A 15 -3.34 -8.41 -2.32
C LEU A 15 -4.86 -8.26 -2.29
N GLU A 16 -5.49 -8.05 -3.44
CA GLU A 16 -6.96 -7.95 -3.54
C GLU A 16 -7.63 -9.22 -3.03
N ARG A 17 -7.17 -10.39 -3.48
CA ARG A 17 -7.74 -11.68 -3.08
C ARG A 17 -7.72 -11.87 -1.56
N ARG A 18 -6.62 -11.52 -0.90
CA ARG A 18 -6.49 -11.61 0.56
C ARG A 18 -7.25 -10.52 1.31
N ALA A 19 -7.31 -9.31 0.74
CA ALA A 19 -8.05 -8.22 1.33
C ALA A 19 -9.57 -8.47 1.32
N ALA A 20 -10.06 -9.24 0.34
CA ALA A 20 -11.48 -9.59 0.18
C ALA A 20 -12.13 -10.20 1.43
N ASP A 21 -11.37 -10.95 2.24
CA ASP A 21 -11.88 -11.62 3.43
C ASP A 21 -11.77 -10.77 4.71
N GLN A 22 -11.19 -9.56 4.63
CA GLN A 22 -11.01 -8.71 5.81
C GLN A 22 -12.34 -8.12 6.31
N PRO A 23 -12.53 -7.95 7.63
CA PRO A 23 -13.72 -7.28 8.16
C PRO A 23 -13.83 -5.84 7.64
N GLU A 24 -15.06 -5.43 7.34
CA GLU A 24 -15.36 -4.05 6.97
C GLU A 24 -15.16 -3.09 8.16
N ARG A 25 -14.83 -1.85 7.81
CA ARG A 25 -14.67 -0.69 8.69
C ARG A 25 -15.40 0.49 8.05
N PRO A 26 -16.71 0.61 8.28
CA PRO A 26 -17.53 1.64 7.65
C PRO A 26 -16.98 3.05 7.89
N GLY A 27 -17.19 3.94 6.92
CA GLY A 27 -16.76 5.34 7.00
C GLY A 27 -15.32 5.61 6.56
N THR A 28 -14.64 4.61 5.98
CA THR A 28 -13.28 4.75 5.44
C THR A 28 -13.29 4.46 3.93
N ASP A 29 -13.69 5.47 3.16
CA ASP A 29 -13.69 5.42 1.69
C ASP A 29 -12.68 6.42 1.14
N LEU A 30 -11.70 5.91 0.39
CA LEU A 30 -10.63 6.72 -0.16
C LEU A 30 -9.93 6.00 -1.32
N ASP A 31 -9.39 6.81 -2.22
CA ASP A 31 -8.50 6.36 -3.29
C ASP A 31 -7.10 6.86 -2.95
N VAL A 32 -6.16 5.95 -2.75
CA VAL A 32 -4.79 6.24 -2.30
C VAL A 32 -3.83 6.02 -3.46
N GLN A 33 -3.15 7.07 -3.90
CA GLN A 33 -2.06 6.93 -4.87
C GLN A 33 -0.75 6.62 -4.15
N TYR A 34 0.04 5.74 -4.74
CA TYR A 34 1.43 5.50 -4.38
C TYR A 34 2.31 5.80 -5.59
N VAL A 35 3.49 6.35 -5.31
CA VAL A 35 4.54 6.54 -6.31
C VAL A 35 5.85 6.02 -5.73
N VAL A 36 6.36 4.92 -6.28
CA VAL A 36 7.67 4.39 -5.94
C VAL A 36 8.70 4.95 -6.91
N LEU A 37 9.64 5.73 -6.38
CA LEU A 37 10.76 6.29 -7.13
C LEU A 37 11.93 5.30 -7.17
N GLU A 38 12.82 5.47 -8.14
CA GLU A 38 14.02 4.64 -8.31
C GLU A 38 13.68 3.15 -8.46
N HIS A 39 12.51 2.85 -9.05
CA HIS A 39 12.12 1.48 -9.35
C HIS A 39 13.12 0.87 -10.34
N PRO A 40 13.67 -0.34 -10.08
CA PRO A 40 14.80 -0.89 -10.84
C PRO A 40 14.56 -1.03 -12.34
N GLU A 41 13.30 -1.21 -12.76
CA GLU A 41 12.94 -1.43 -14.17
C GLU A 41 12.35 -0.20 -14.85
N ALA A 42 11.83 0.76 -14.09
CA ALA A 42 10.97 1.83 -14.64
C ALA A 42 11.35 3.24 -14.17
N GLY A 43 12.21 3.38 -13.15
CA GLY A 43 12.56 4.65 -12.51
C GLY A 43 11.42 5.28 -11.69
N ARG A 44 10.19 5.23 -12.17
CA ARG A 44 8.98 5.69 -11.48
C ARG A 44 7.88 4.64 -11.66
N TRP A 45 7.30 4.20 -10.54
CA TRP A 45 6.28 3.15 -10.52
C TRP A 45 5.04 3.63 -9.75
N PRO A 46 4.04 4.17 -10.46
CA PRO A 46 2.76 4.53 -9.85
C PRO A 46 1.87 3.30 -9.69
N TYR A 47 1.18 3.20 -8.56
CA TYR A 47 0.06 2.27 -8.35
C TYR A 47 -0.92 2.90 -7.37
N TYR A 48 -2.15 2.42 -7.33
CA TYR A 48 -3.14 2.94 -6.39
C TYR A 48 -3.92 1.82 -5.70
N PHE A 49 -4.44 2.13 -4.53
CA PHE A 49 -5.44 1.33 -3.83
C PHE A 49 -6.76 2.08 -3.74
N ARG A 50 -7.86 1.42 -4.09
CA ARG A 50 -9.21 1.87 -3.79
C ARG A 50 -9.68 1.18 -2.52
N ILE A 51 -10.05 1.98 -1.54
CA ILE A 51 -10.49 1.52 -0.23
C ILE A 51 -11.95 1.88 -0.06
N ARG A 52 -12.80 0.88 0.22
CA ARG A 52 -14.22 1.05 0.51
C ARG A 52 -14.56 0.30 1.78
N SER A 53 -15.28 0.95 2.70
CA SER A 53 -15.51 0.43 4.05
C SER A 53 -14.20 -0.08 4.69
N GLY A 54 -13.09 0.64 4.50
CA GLY A 54 -11.77 0.29 5.04
C GLY A 54 -11.13 -0.98 4.49
N ARG A 55 -11.67 -1.59 3.43
CA ARG A 55 -11.10 -2.73 2.72
C ARG A 55 -10.52 -2.29 1.39
N ILE A 56 -9.38 -2.85 0.99
CA ILE A 56 -8.86 -2.70 -0.38
C ILE A 56 -9.77 -3.50 -1.32
N VAL A 57 -10.52 -2.79 -2.16
CA VAL A 57 -11.39 -3.39 -3.19
C VAL A 57 -10.75 -3.35 -4.58
N GLU A 58 -9.71 -2.52 -4.75
CA GLU A 58 -8.94 -2.46 -5.98
C GLU A 58 -7.49 -2.07 -5.68
N ALA A 59 -6.55 -2.69 -6.38
CA ALA A 59 -5.12 -2.46 -6.39
C ALA A 59 -4.61 -2.61 -7.83
N ARG A 60 -4.14 -1.50 -8.42
CA ARG A 60 -3.72 -1.45 -9.83
C ARG A 60 -2.45 -0.66 -10.01
N ILE A 61 -1.65 -1.07 -10.99
CA ILE A 61 -0.53 -0.27 -11.51
C ILE A 61 -1.11 0.90 -12.30
N GLY A 62 -0.53 2.08 -12.13
CA GLY A 62 -0.95 3.31 -12.79
C GLY A 62 -1.40 4.39 -11.82
N GLU A 63 -2.10 5.38 -12.38
CA GLU A 63 -2.57 6.56 -11.66
C GLU A 63 -4.10 6.51 -11.50
N VAL A 64 -4.57 6.96 -10.35
CA VAL A 64 -6.00 7.26 -10.13
C VAL A 64 -6.26 8.73 -10.40
N ALA A 65 -7.39 9.07 -11.04
CA ALA A 65 -7.68 10.42 -11.50
C ALA A 65 -7.76 11.46 -10.35
N GLU A 66 -8.37 11.09 -9.23
CA GLU A 66 -8.62 11.99 -8.10
C GLU A 66 -8.18 11.32 -6.78
N PRO A 67 -6.86 11.20 -6.53
CA PRO A 67 -6.39 10.60 -5.29
C PRO A 67 -6.79 11.47 -4.10
N SER A 68 -7.24 10.82 -3.03
CA SER A 68 -7.44 11.49 -1.74
C SER A 68 -6.14 12.07 -1.21
N PHE A 69 -5.05 11.33 -1.40
CA PHE A 69 -3.67 11.76 -1.16
C PHE A 69 -2.72 10.82 -1.90
N THR A 70 -1.47 11.26 -2.03
CA THR A 70 -0.38 10.49 -2.65
C THR A 70 0.71 10.22 -1.63
N ILE A 71 1.16 8.97 -1.52
CA ILE A 71 2.35 8.56 -0.77
C ILE A 71 3.49 8.30 -1.75
N THR A 72 4.61 9.02 -1.57
CA THR A 72 5.82 8.84 -2.37
C THR A 72 6.94 8.28 -1.51
N ALA A 73 7.63 7.25 -2.01
CA ALA A 73 8.77 6.61 -1.35
C ALA A 73 9.83 6.21 -2.38
N SER A 74 11.07 6.00 -1.94
CA SER A 74 12.08 5.31 -2.76
C SER A 74 11.76 3.82 -2.84
N TYR A 75 12.23 3.13 -3.88
CA TYR A 75 12.09 1.67 -3.98
C TYR A 75 12.68 0.95 -2.76
N PRO A 76 13.90 1.26 -2.27
CA PRO A 76 14.44 0.64 -1.05
C PRO A 76 13.59 0.85 0.20
N ASP A 77 12.98 2.04 0.38
CA ASP A 77 12.11 2.27 1.53
C ASP A 77 10.75 1.57 1.37
N SER A 78 10.22 1.45 0.14
CA SER A 78 9.01 0.66 -0.13
C SER A 78 9.21 -0.83 0.17
N VAL A 79 10.38 -1.39 -0.17
CA VAL A 79 10.77 -2.76 0.19
C VAL A 79 10.84 -2.92 1.71
N LYS A 80 11.48 -1.98 2.42
CA LYS A 80 11.54 -2.02 3.90
C LYS A 80 10.15 -1.98 4.55
N LEU A 81 9.22 -1.22 3.98
CA LEU A 81 7.82 -1.22 4.44
C LEU A 81 7.17 -2.58 4.22
N GLN A 82 7.28 -3.15 3.02
CA GLN A 82 6.67 -4.44 2.69
C GLN A 82 7.27 -5.58 3.53
N GLU A 83 8.58 -5.57 3.74
CA GLU A 83 9.30 -6.51 4.61
C GLU A 83 9.04 -6.29 6.12
N GLY A 84 8.35 -5.20 6.50
CA GLY A 84 8.09 -4.85 7.90
C GLY A 84 9.32 -4.35 8.66
N LYS A 85 10.43 -4.11 7.95
CA LYS A 85 11.66 -3.51 8.49
C LYS A 85 11.51 -2.01 8.78
N MET A 86 10.43 -1.39 8.29
CA MET A 86 10.06 -0.02 8.62
C MET A 86 8.56 0.05 8.89
N HIS A 87 8.18 0.71 9.98
CA HIS A 87 6.77 1.02 10.26
C HIS A 87 6.35 2.29 9.48
N PRO A 88 5.14 2.36 8.89
CA PRO A 88 4.69 3.52 8.11
C PRO A 88 4.78 4.84 8.87
N ALA A 89 4.37 4.87 10.15
CA ALA A 89 4.48 6.08 10.98
C ALA A 89 5.92 6.58 11.11
N THR A 90 6.89 5.67 11.25
CA THR A 90 8.32 6.01 11.28
C THR A 90 8.78 6.57 9.93
N GLY A 91 8.36 5.96 8.83
CA GLY A 91 8.65 6.46 7.48
C GLY A 91 8.15 7.88 7.25
N PHE A 92 6.94 8.20 7.72
CA PHE A 92 6.39 9.56 7.67
C PHE A 92 7.17 10.53 8.56
N MET A 93 7.40 10.19 9.84
CA MET A 93 8.10 11.07 10.77
C MET A 93 9.54 11.36 10.36
N THR A 94 10.20 10.41 9.68
CA THR A 94 11.59 10.56 9.21
C THR A 94 11.69 11.16 7.80
N GLY A 95 10.56 11.49 7.16
CA GLY A 95 10.52 12.08 5.82
C GLY A 95 10.83 11.11 4.68
N ARG A 96 10.94 9.81 4.97
CA ARG A 96 11.15 8.75 3.96
C ARG A 96 9.89 8.46 3.15
N LEU A 97 8.72 8.70 3.75
CA LEU A 97 7.42 8.70 3.08
C LEU A 97 6.95 10.15 2.98
N LYS A 98 6.85 10.65 1.75
CA LYS A 98 6.31 11.98 1.47
C LYS A 98 4.82 11.88 1.19
N VAL A 99 4.03 12.78 1.76
CA VAL A 99 2.57 12.84 1.54
C VAL A 99 2.19 14.17 0.94
N SER A 100 1.41 14.13 -0.14
CA SER A 100 0.69 15.27 -0.69
C SER A 100 -0.81 15.00 -0.72
N GLY A 101 -1.63 16.06 -0.71
CA GLY A 101 -3.09 15.95 -0.67
C GLY A 101 -3.69 16.03 0.75
N ASP A 102 -4.82 15.36 0.95
CA ASP A 102 -5.62 15.47 2.18
C ASP A 102 -5.03 14.63 3.33
N ARG A 103 -4.34 15.32 4.24
CA ARG A 103 -3.74 14.71 5.43
C ARG A 103 -4.79 14.22 6.44
N ALA A 104 -5.99 14.79 6.48
CA ALA A 104 -7.04 14.30 7.37
C ALA A 104 -7.51 12.92 6.91
N LYS A 105 -7.59 12.68 5.59
CA LYS A 105 -7.87 11.35 5.03
C LYS A 105 -6.75 10.35 5.30
N LEU A 106 -5.48 10.77 5.30
CA LEU A 106 -4.38 9.90 5.73
C LEU A 106 -4.55 9.44 7.18
N LEU A 107 -4.89 10.36 8.10
CA LEU A 107 -5.10 10.02 9.50
C LEU A 107 -6.27 9.04 9.69
N ARG A 108 -7.33 9.15 8.88
CA ARG A 108 -8.44 8.18 8.85
C ARG A 108 -8.03 6.80 8.36
N LEU A 109 -6.98 6.70 7.54
CA LEU A 109 -6.47 5.42 7.04
C LEU A 109 -5.56 4.70 8.06
N MET A 110 -4.91 5.43 8.96
CA MET A 110 -3.96 4.85 9.93
C MET A 110 -4.54 3.66 10.72
N PRO A 111 -5.79 3.71 11.25
CA PRO A 111 -6.39 2.57 11.92
C PRO A 111 -6.51 1.33 11.05
N VAL A 112 -6.77 1.47 9.74
CA VAL A 112 -6.82 0.35 8.78
C VAL A 112 -5.45 -0.30 8.69
N PHE A 113 -4.39 0.50 8.48
CA PHE A 113 -3.02 -0.01 8.43
C PHE A 113 -2.56 -0.65 9.74
N GLN A 114 -3.02 -0.13 10.88
CA GLN A 114 -2.69 -0.69 12.21
C GLN A 114 -3.54 -1.92 12.56
N SER A 115 -4.52 -2.28 11.75
CA SER A 115 -5.39 -3.41 12.04
C SER A 115 -4.69 -4.75 11.92
N ARG A 116 -5.02 -5.68 12.81
CA ARG A 116 -4.53 -7.06 12.72
C ARG A 116 -4.91 -7.72 11.38
N ALA A 117 -6.10 -7.42 10.86
CA ALA A 117 -6.55 -7.97 9.58
C ALA A 117 -5.68 -7.50 8.40
N TYR A 118 -5.37 -6.20 8.35
CA TYR A 118 -4.47 -5.65 7.35
C TYR A 118 -3.05 -6.20 7.49
N GLN A 119 -2.53 -6.22 8.72
CA GLN A 119 -1.19 -6.76 9.00
C GLN A 119 -1.06 -8.22 8.60
N ALA A 120 -2.08 -9.06 8.88
CA ALA A 120 -2.08 -10.46 8.44
C ALA A 120 -1.99 -10.60 6.92
N VAL A 121 -2.69 -9.76 6.15
CA VAL A 121 -2.59 -9.79 4.68
C VAL A 121 -1.22 -9.37 4.18
N ILE A 122 -0.60 -8.36 4.81
CA ILE A 122 0.77 -7.95 4.46
C ILE A 122 1.79 -9.02 4.85
N GLU A 123 1.61 -9.69 5.99
CA GLU A 123 2.44 -10.82 6.44
C GLU A 123 2.35 -12.00 5.47
N ASP A 124 1.15 -12.39 5.05
CA ASP A 124 0.95 -13.47 4.08
C ASP A 124 1.56 -13.13 2.72
N LEU A 125 1.39 -11.89 2.24
CA LEU A 125 2.03 -11.41 1.01
C LEU A 125 3.54 -11.43 1.14
N ARG A 126 4.08 -10.97 2.26
CA ARG A 126 5.53 -10.96 2.52
C ARG A 126 6.10 -12.37 2.46
N ALA A 127 5.40 -13.36 3.00
CA ALA A 127 5.86 -14.76 3.02
C ALA A 127 6.03 -15.38 1.62
N ILE A 128 5.35 -14.83 0.61
CA ILE A 128 5.44 -15.28 -0.78
C ILE A 128 6.17 -14.28 -1.69
N SER A 129 6.56 -13.10 -1.20
CA SER A 129 7.12 -12.04 -2.03
C SER A 129 8.62 -12.22 -2.26
N VAL A 130 9.06 -11.94 -3.49
CA VAL A 130 10.48 -11.70 -3.84
C VAL A 130 10.63 -10.25 -4.30
N TYR A 131 11.73 -9.60 -3.93
CA TYR A 131 11.95 -8.16 -4.12
C TYR A 131 12.92 -7.89 -5.26
#